data_AF-A0A8H4A0H3-F1
#
_entry.id   AF-A0A8H4A0H3-F1
#
_cell.length_a   1.000
_cell.length_b   1.000
_cell.length_c   1.000
_cell.angle_alpha   90.00
_cell.angle_beta   90.00
_cell.angle_gamma   90.00
#
_symmetry.space_group_name_H-M   'P 1'
#
loop_
_entity.id
_entity.type
_entity.pdbx_description
1 polymer ?
#
loop_
_entity_poly.entity_id
_entity_poly.type
_entity_poly.pdbx_seq_one_letter_code
_entity_poly.pdbx_strand_id
1 'polypeptide(L)'
;MFTVFVAIIFGSMSVGRAFAFAPDIAKARTTTASIMSLIERVPTIDTWSDTGKNVNIIDGHIKFANVHTFGCDKTTIINLIDRFYDITNGKIEIDAIVISGLNVCNLRENIALVSQEPSLYDMTIKENVIFGSLPDSYDAHVGEKGMQLSGGQKQRITNCKSTYSKS
;
A
#
# COMPACT_ATOMS: atom_id res chain seq x y z
N MET A 1 59.04 19.54 24.93
CA MET A 1 59.23 18.64 23.77
C MET A 1 58.31 17.41 23.84
N PHE A 2 58.24 16.69 24.97
CA PHE A 2 57.41 15.47 25.15
C PHE A 2 55.89 15.67 24.90
N THR A 3 55.31 16.77 25.35
CA THR A 3 53.86 17.06 25.21
C THR A 3 53.42 17.23 23.75
N VAL A 4 54.27 17.83 22.92
CA VAL A 4 54.00 18.04 21.48
C VAL A 4 54.03 16.70 20.75
N PHE A 5 54.98 15.83 21.10
CA PHE A 5 55.08 14.48 20.52
C PHE A 5 53.85 13.62 20.83
N VAL A 6 53.39 13.62 22.09
CA VAL A 6 52.18 12.89 22.50
C VAL A 6 50.92 13.42 21.78
N ALA A 7 50.79 14.74 21.63
CA ALA A 7 49.68 15.35 20.88
C ALA A 7 49.65 14.91 19.40
N ILE A 8 50.82 14.78 18.75
CA ILE A 8 50.93 14.30 17.37
C ILE A 8 50.50 12.83 17.24
N ILE A 9 50.87 11.97 18.21
CA ILE A 9 50.47 10.56 18.21
C ILE A 9 48.95 10.43 18.34
N PHE A 10 48.34 11.09 19.34
CA PHE A 10 46.89 11.03 19.54
C PHE A 10 46.12 11.68 18.38
N GLY A 11 46.64 12.77 17.80
CA GLY A 11 46.08 13.38 16.59
C GLY A 11 46.09 12.41 15.40
N SER A 12 47.22 11.73 15.16
CA SER A 12 47.35 10.76 14.08
C SER A 12 46.43 9.56 14.25
N MET A 13 46.28 9.05 15.48
CA MET A 13 45.36 7.95 15.79
C MET A 13 43.88 8.34 15.60
N SER A 14 43.49 9.57 15.92
CA SER A 14 42.13 10.07 15.70
C SER A 14 41.78 10.13 14.21
N VAL A 15 42.70 10.65 13.39
CA VAL A 15 42.53 10.73 11.93
C VAL A 15 42.42 9.33 11.31
N GLY A 16 43.27 8.38 11.71
CA GLY A 16 43.20 6.99 11.23
C GLY A 16 41.86 6.32 11.55
N ARG A 17 41.27 6.61 12.72
CA ARG A 17 39.93 6.11 13.08
C ARG A 17 38.82 6.74 12.26
N ALA A 18 38.93 8.02 11.90
CA ALA A 18 37.95 8.67 11.02
C ALA A 18 37.94 8.06 9.61
N PHE A 19 39.13 7.75 9.06
CA PHE A 19 39.24 7.10 7.74
C PHE A 19 38.68 5.67 7.71
N ALA A 20 38.63 4.97 8.85
CA ALA A 20 38.03 3.65 8.93
C ALA A 20 36.51 3.66 8.58
N PHE A 21 35.82 4.79 8.76
CA PHE A 21 34.41 4.95 8.40
C PHE A 21 34.17 5.39 6.94
N ALA A 22 35.23 5.72 6.19
CA ALA A 22 35.09 6.12 4.79
C ALA A 22 34.30 5.12 3.91
N PRO A 23 34.54 3.79 3.97
CA PRO A 23 33.74 2.83 3.20
C PRO A 23 32.27 2.79 3.64
N ASP A 24 31.98 2.92 4.93
CA ASP A 24 30.61 2.93 5.45
C ASP A 24 29.85 4.17 4.99
N ILE A 25 30.49 5.34 4.99
CA ILE A 25 29.93 6.60 4.48
C ILE A 25 29.64 6.48 2.98
N ALA A 26 30.56 5.89 2.21
CA ALA A 26 30.36 5.67 0.78
C ALA A 26 29.15 4.76 0.51
N LYS A 27 29.06 3.62 1.22
CA LYS A 27 27.93 2.68 1.12
C LYS A 27 26.60 3.29 1.58
N ALA A 28 26.63 4.12 2.62
CA ALA A 28 25.45 4.84 3.09
C ALA A 28 24.95 5.83 2.03
N ARG A 29 25.85 6.58 1.38
CA ARG A 29 25.49 7.50 0.29
C ARG A 29 24.86 6.79 -0.90
N THR A 30 25.43 5.66 -1.34
CA THR A 30 24.86 4.90 -2.47
C THR A 30 23.48 4.34 -2.13
N THR A 31 23.28 3.86 -0.91
CA THR A 31 21.98 3.33 -0.47
C THR A 31 20.94 4.45 -0.35
N THR A 32 21.36 5.62 0.15
CA THR A 32 20.52 6.81 0.26
C THR A 32 20.07 7.29 -1.12
N ALA A 33 20.95 7.26 -2.13
CA ALA A 33 20.60 7.64 -3.49
C ALA A 33 19.49 6.75 -4.07
N SER A 34 19.57 5.42 -3.88
CA SER A 34 18.51 4.50 -4.31
C SER A 34 17.19 4.76 -3.59
N ILE A 35 17.22 4.94 -2.26
CA ILE A 35 16.01 5.27 -1.48
C ILE A 35 15.40 6.58 -1.95
N MET A 36 16.22 7.61 -2.16
CA MET A 36 15.75 8.92 -2.63
C MET A 36 15.09 8.80 -4.00
N SER A 37 15.71 8.05 -4.93
CA SER A 37 15.14 7.82 -6.26
C SER A 37 13.79 7.08 -6.23
N LEU A 38 13.54 6.26 -5.20
CA LEU A 38 12.25 5.60 -5.00
C LEU A 38 11.20 6.55 -4.42
N ILE A 39 11.58 7.40 -3.47
CA ILE A 39 10.68 8.38 -2.84
C ILE A 39 10.27 9.47 -3.83
N GLU A 40 11.18 9.92 -4.69
CA GLU A 40 10.92 10.97 -5.68
C GLU A 40 10.16 10.48 -6.92
N ARG A 41 9.91 9.17 -7.04
CA ARG A 41 9.25 8.60 -8.22
C ARG A 41 7.74 8.83 -8.16
N VAL A 42 7.22 9.60 -9.11
CA VAL A 42 5.76 9.69 -9.34
C VAL A 42 5.28 8.41 -10.05
N PRO A 43 4.31 7.67 -9.48
CA PRO A 43 3.74 6.49 -10.13
C PRO A 43 2.82 6.88 -11.31
N THR A 44 2.60 5.95 -12.25
CA THR A 44 1.68 6.16 -13.37
C THR A 44 0.23 6.36 -12.91
N ILE A 45 -0.16 5.63 -11.86
CA ILE A 45 -1.45 5.78 -11.19
C ILE A 45 -1.15 6.48 -9.86
N ASP A 46 -1.28 7.79 -9.85
CA ASP A 46 -1.03 8.61 -8.67
C ASP A 46 -2.27 8.66 -7.78
N THR A 47 -2.17 8.10 -6.58
CA THR A 47 -3.20 8.17 -5.56
C THR A 47 -3.15 9.48 -4.77
N TRP A 48 -2.04 10.21 -4.76
CA TRP A 48 -1.93 11.47 -4.03
C TRP A 48 -2.41 12.68 -4.84
N SER A 49 -2.71 12.47 -6.12
CA SER A 49 -3.24 13.52 -6.98
C SER A 49 -4.75 13.69 -6.81
N ASP A 50 -5.19 14.94 -6.67
CA ASP A 50 -6.61 15.33 -6.70
C ASP A 50 -7.17 15.42 -8.14
N THR A 51 -6.38 15.04 -9.15
CA THR A 51 -6.82 15.09 -10.55
C THR A 51 -7.93 14.08 -10.84
N GLY A 52 -9.00 14.55 -11.46
CA GLY A 52 -10.11 13.72 -11.91
C GLY A 52 -11.45 14.19 -11.34
N LYS A 53 -12.53 13.55 -11.77
CA LYS A 53 -13.87 13.83 -11.28
C LYS A 53 -14.14 13.01 -10.02
N ASN A 54 -14.63 13.65 -8.96
CA ASN A 54 -15.15 12.99 -7.77
C ASN A 54 -16.62 12.60 -7.99
N VAL A 55 -16.98 11.39 -7.57
CA VAL A 55 -18.33 10.84 -7.62
C VAL A 55 -18.73 10.52 -6.18
N ASN A 56 -19.86 11.08 -5.74
CA ASN A 56 -20.33 10.93 -4.36
C ASN A 56 -21.37 9.82 -4.21
N ILE A 57 -22.07 9.46 -5.30
CA ILE A 57 -23.11 8.43 -5.32
C ILE A 57 -22.87 7.62 -6.59
N ILE A 58 -22.63 6.32 -6.42
CA ILE A 58 -22.39 5.36 -7.49
C ILE A 58 -23.54 4.36 -7.46
N ASP A 59 -24.28 4.25 -8.57
CA ASP A 59 -25.38 3.28 -8.75
C ASP A 59 -24.83 1.87 -9.03
N GLY A 60 -23.56 1.79 -9.45
CA GLY A 60 -22.84 0.53 -9.62
C GLY A 60 -22.98 -0.07 -11.02
N HIS A 61 -23.42 0.72 -12.01
CA HIS A 61 -23.55 0.26 -13.39
C HIS A 61 -22.20 0.32 -14.12
N ILE A 62 -21.55 -0.83 -14.24
CA ILE A 62 -20.27 -0.96 -14.93
C ILE A 62 -20.50 -1.42 -16.37
N LYS A 63 -19.97 -0.67 -17.34
CA LYS A 63 -20.00 -1.00 -18.77
C LYS A 63 -18.58 -1.20 -19.30
N PHE A 64 -18.36 -2.33 -19.97
CA PHE A 64 -17.13 -2.64 -20.67
C PHE A 64 -17.36 -2.50 -22.17
N ALA A 65 -16.58 -1.66 -22.84
CA ALA A 65 -16.66 -1.50 -24.29
C ALA A 65 -15.31 -1.88 -24.92
N ASN A 66 -15.33 -2.95 -25.71
CA ASN A 66 -14.18 -3.45 -26.47
C ASN A 66 -12.92 -3.75 -25.60
N VAL A 67 -13.14 -4.28 -24.39
CA VAL A 67 -12.07 -4.67 -23.47
C VAL A 67 -11.77 -6.14 -23.68
N HIS A 68 -10.54 -6.46 -24.10
CA HIS A 68 -10.06 -7.83 -24.21
C HIS A 68 -9.12 -8.16 -23.05
N THR A 69 -9.53 -9.09 -22.19
CA THR A 69 -8.68 -9.63 -21.12
C THR A 69 -8.15 -11.00 -21.55
N PHE A 70 -6.82 -11.15 -21.65
CA PHE A 70 -6.21 -12.44 -21.98
C PHE A 70 -5.97 -13.24 -20.67
N GLY A 71 -6.69 -14.36 -20.52
CA GLY A 71 -6.52 -15.34 -19.42
C GLY A 71 -7.34 -15.07 -18.15
N CYS A 72 -7.90 -16.17 -17.60
CA CYS A 72 -8.72 -16.29 -16.37
C CYS A 72 -9.42 -14.99 -15.92
N ASP A 73 -10.59 -14.80 -16.49
CA ASP A 73 -11.13 -13.51 -16.92
C ASP A 73 -11.66 -12.61 -15.79
N LYS A 74 -11.76 -13.13 -14.56
CA LYS A 74 -12.46 -12.44 -13.46
C LYS A 74 -11.54 -11.56 -12.61
N THR A 75 -10.39 -12.08 -12.20
CA THR A 75 -9.45 -11.34 -11.33
C THR A 75 -8.85 -10.15 -12.07
N THR A 76 -8.58 -10.29 -13.36
CA THR A 76 -8.07 -9.21 -14.21
C THR A 76 -9.08 -8.07 -14.33
N ILE A 77 -10.37 -8.38 -14.49
CA ILE A 77 -11.44 -7.37 -14.55
C ILE A 77 -11.54 -6.60 -13.23
N ILE A 78 -11.50 -7.31 -12.09
CA ILE A 78 -11.53 -6.67 -10.77
C ILE A 78 -10.37 -5.67 -10.63
N ASN A 79 -9.16 -6.07 -11.02
CA ASN A 79 -7.99 -5.19 -10.93
C ASN A 79 -8.08 -3.94 -11.84
N LEU A 80 -8.78 -4.05 -12.98
CA LEU A 80 -9.04 -2.91 -13.87
C LEU A 80 -10.10 -1.97 -13.28
N ILE A 81 -11.14 -2.51 -12.62
CA ILE A 81 -12.17 -1.71 -11.95
C ILE A 81 -11.59 -0.94 -10.76
N ASP A 82 -10.72 -1.56 -9.94
CA ASP A 82 -10.03 -0.87 -8.84
C ASP A 82 -8.91 0.07 -9.30
N ARG A 83 -8.73 0.17 -10.63
CA ARG A 83 -7.70 0.97 -11.29
C ARG A 83 -6.32 0.68 -10.70
N PHE A 84 -6.01 -0.60 -10.50
CA PHE A 84 -4.63 -1.05 -10.26
C PHE A 84 -3.84 -1.09 -11.57
N TYR A 85 -4.53 -1.21 -12.70
CA TYR A 85 -3.97 -1.11 -14.04
C TYR A 85 -4.86 -0.19 -14.90
N ASP A 86 -4.24 0.55 -15.81
CA ASP A 86 -4.96 1.28 -16.85
C ASP A 86 -5.23 0.36 -18.06
N ILE A 87 -6.31 0.66 -18.77
CA ILE A 87 -6.77 -0.13 -19.92
C ILE A 87 -5.89 0.20 -21.14
N THR A 88 -5.38 -0.83 -21.82
CA THR A 88 -4.61 -0.65 -23.07
C THR A 88 -5.52 -0.46 -24.29
N ASN A 89 -6.65 -1.20 -24.36
CA ASN A 89 -7.60 -1.15 -25.47
C ASN A 89 -9.05 -1.21 -24.96
N GLY A 90 -9.91 -0.39 -25.53
CA GLY A 90 -11.31 -0.25 -25.12
C GLY A 90 -11.51 0.84 -24.06
N LYS A 91 -12.67 0.83 -23.41
CA LYS A 91 -13.00 1.73 -22.29
C LYS A 91 -13.88 1.04 -21.26
N ILE A 92 -13.70 1.42 -20.00
CA ILE A 92 -14.56 1.03 -18.88
C ILE A 92 -15.24 2.29 -18.35
N GLU A 93 -16.56 2.21 -18.19
CA GLU A 93 -17.39 3.28 -17.67
C GLU A 93 -18.10 2.79 -16.41
N ILE A 94 -18.10 3.61 -15.37
CA ILE A 94 -18.89 3.45 -14.15
C ILE A 94 -19.94 4.56 -14.18
N ASP A 95 -21.22 4.19 -14.22
CA ASP A 95 -22.36 5.13 -14.29
C ASP A 95 -22.24 6.15 -15.44
N ALA A 96 -21.82 5.67 -16.62
CA ALA A 96 -21.55 6.47 -17.82
C ALA A 96 -20.37 7.46 -17.72
N ILE A 97 -19.53 7.37 -16.68
CA ILE A 97 -18.29 8.13 -16.54
C ILE A 97 -17.11 7.21 -16.82
N VAL A 98 -16.19 7.63 -17.68
CA VAL A 98 -14.97 6.88 -18.00
C VAL A 98 -14.06 6.81 -16.77
N ILE A 99 -13.62 5.59 -16.43
CA ILE A 99 -12.87 5.33 -15.20
C ILE A 99 -11.51 6.05 -15.13
N SER A 100 -10.86 6.26 -16.28
CA SER A 100 -9.56 6.96 -16.36
C SER A 100 -9.66 8.45 -16.01
N GLY A 101 -10.85 9.04 -16.13
CA GLY A 101 -11.12 10.44 -15.77
C GLY A 101 -11.56 10.63 -14.31
N LEU A 102 -11.72 9.55 -13.55
CA LEU A 102 -12.11 9.62 -12.13
C LEU A 102 -10.89 9.85 -11.24
N ASN A 103 -11.12 10.48 -10.09
CA ASN A 103 -10.12 10.53 -9.04
C ASN A 103 -9.97 9.12 -8.41
N VAL A 104 -8.73 8.63 -8.29
CA VAL A 104 -8.44 7.27 -7.83
C VAL A 104 -8.81 7.09 -6.36
N CYS A 105 -8.50 8.08 -5.51
CA CYS A 105 -8.83 8.03 -4.09
C CYS A 105 -10.34 8.00 -3.87
N ASN A 106 -11.07 8.92 -4.48
CA ASN A 106 -12.52 8.96 -4.38
C ASN A 106 -13.18 7.66 -4.94
N LEU A 107 -12.66 7.09 -6.02
CA LEU A 107 -13.16 5.80 -6.53
C LEU A 107 -12.97 4.67 -5.50
N ARG A 108 -11.78 4.54 -4.91
CA ARG A 108 -11.47 3.50 -3.92
C ARG A 108 -12.16 3.75 -2.57
N GLU A 109 -12.49 4.98 -2.25
CA GLU A 109 -13.36 5.32 -1.12
C GLU A 109 -14.80 4.85 -1.32
N ASN A 110 -15.24 4.59 -2.55
CA ASN A 110 -16.58 4.09 -2.85
C ASN A 110 -16.63 2.57 -3.16
N ILE A 111 -15.49 1.94 -3.46
CA ILE A 111 -15.41 0.48 -3.72
C ILE A 111 -14.73 -0.25 -2.57
N ALA A 112 -15.20 -1.44 -2.19
CA ALA A 112 -14.49 -2.31 -1.26
C ALA A 112 -14.28 -3.69 -1.89
N LEU A 113 -13.02 -4.14 -1.90
CA LEU A 113 -12.62 -5.42 -2.47
C LEU A 113 -12.50 -6.48 -1.37
N VAL A 114 -13.06 -7.66 -1.63
CA VAL A 114 -12.86 -8.85 -0.81
C VAL A 114 -12.02 -9.86 -1.60
N SER A 115 -10.82 -10.16 -1.11
CA SER A 115 -9.91 -11.12 -1.74
C SER A 115 -10.36 -12.57 -1.53
N GLN A 116 -10.04 -13.45 -2.50
CA GLN A 116 -10.33 -14.90 -2.43
C GLN A 116 -9.60 -15.59 -1.27
N GLU A 117 -8.37 -15.17 -0.98
CA GLU A 117 -7.60 -15.57 0.19
C GLU A 117 -7.44 -14.35 1.10
N PRO A 118 -8.33 -14.15 2.08
CA PRO A 118 -8.29 -12.95 2.91
C PRO A 118 -7.14 -13.02 3.91
N SER A 119 -6.33 -11.96 3.96
CA SER A 119 -5.30 -11.77 4.97
C SER A 119 -5.86 -10.99 6.17
N LEU A 120 -5.52 -11.45 7.37
CA LEU A 120 -5.77 -10.74 8.62
C LEU A 120 -4.44 -10.25 9.16
N TYR A 121 -4.45 -9.05 9.73
CA TYR A 121 -3.29 -8.49 10.40
C TYR A 121 -3.09 -9.12 11.78
N ASP A 122 -1.84 -9.12 12.26
CA ASP A 122 -1.42 -9.54 13.60
C ASP A 122 -1.95 -8.57 14.68
N MET A 123 -3.25 -8.59 14.90
CA MET A 123 -3.98 -7.70 15.80
C MET A 123 -5.27 -8.38 16.25
N THR A 124 -6.09 -7.71 17.06
CA THR A 124 -7.37 -8.27 17.52
C THR A 124 -8.37 -8.42 16.37
N ILE A 125 -9.40 -9.26 16.56
CA ILE A 125 -10.54 -9.32 15.61
C ILE A 125 -11.20 -7.94 15.49
N LYS A 126 -11.33 -7.22 16.62
CA LYS A 126 -11.86 -5.87 16.66
C LYS A 126 -11.12 -4.92 15.72
N GLU A 127 -9.79 -4.85 15.83
CA GLU A 127 -8.95 -3.98 15.00
C GLU A 127 -8.93 -4.40 13.52
N ASN A 128 -9.07 -5.70 13.22
CA ASN A 128 -9.16 -6.18 11.85
C ASN A 128 -10.47 -5.78 11.14
N VAL A 129 -11.59 -5.74 11.87
CA VAL A 129 -12.93 -5.43 11.31
C VAL A 129 -13.18 -3.93 11.29
N ILE A 130 -12.67 -3.20 12.29
CA ILE A 130 -13.20 -1.91 12.67
C ILE A 130 -12.07 -0.90 12.96
N PHE A 131 -12.18 0.28 12.35
CA PHE A 131 -11.62 1.56 12.83
C PHE A 131 -12.62 2.37 13.70
N GLY A 132 -13.80 1.83 14.03
CA GLY A 132 -14.80 2.32 15.00
C GLY A 132 -14.99 1.46 16.28
N SER A 133 -16.15 1.49 16.94
CA SER A 133 -16.35 0.84 18.25
C SER A 133 -17.12 -0.49 18.18
N LEU A 134 -16.41 -1.62 18.28
CA LEU A 134 -17.02 -2.90 18.68
C LEU A 134 -17.10 -3.04 20.20
N PRO A 135 -18.05 -3.84 20.72
CA PRO A 135 -18.08 -4.27 22.11
C PRO A 135 -16.75 -4.91 22.53
N ASP A 136 -16.35 -4.76 23.80
CA ASP A 136 -15.07 -5.24 24.35
C ASP A 136 -14.90 -6.77 24.36
N SER A 137 -15.82 -7.53 23.76
CA SER A 137 -15.75 -9.00 23.68
C SER A 137 -14.93 -9.55 22.51
N TYR A 138 -14.27 -8.69 21.71
CA TYR A 138 -13.60 -9.08 20.45
C TYR A 138 -12.07 -8.88 20.45
N ASP A 139 -11.44 -9.01 21.61
CA ASP A 139 -9.99 -8.80 21.81
C ASP A 139 -9.13 -10.04 21.46
N ALA A 140 -9.71 -11.05 20.82
CA ALA A 140 -8.97 -12.23 20.39
C ALA A 140 -7.92 -11.85 19.33
N HIS A 141 -6.65 -12.09 19.62
CA HIS A 141 -5.55 -11.86 18.68
C HIS A 141 -5.53 -12.93 17.58
N VAL A 142 -5.61 -12.46 16.34
CA VAL A 142 -5.58 -13.27 15.12
C VAL A 142 -4.43 -12.80 14.22
N GLY A 143 -4.09 -13.58 13.20
CA GLY A 143 -3.01 -13.26 12.26
C GLY A 143 -2.05 -14.42 12.08
N GLU A 144 -0.86 -14.13 11.58
CA GLU A 144 0.24 -15.10 11.43
C GLU A 144 0.79 -15.52 12.80
N LYS A 145 0.93 -14.57 13.73
CA LYS A 145 1.47 -14.78 15.09
C LYS A 145 0.39 -15.08 16.14
N GLY A 146 -0.89 -14.97 15.77
CA GLY A 146 -2.03 -15.15 16.64
C GLY A 146 -2.79 -16.45 16.39
N MET A 147 -4.06 -16.46 16.79
CA MET A 147 -4.97 -17.58 16.53
C MET A 147 -5.21 -17.73 15.02
N GLN A 148 -4.93 -18.93 14.51
CA GLN A 148 -5.22 -19.28 13.11
C GLN A 148 -6.71 -19.54 12.91
N LEU A 149 -7.27 -18.90 11.90
CA LEU A 149 -8.67 -19.04 11.52
C LEU A 149 -8.81 -19.84 10.22
N SER A 150 -9.89 -20.60 10.09
CA SER A 150 -10.26 -21.23 8.83
C SER A 150 -10.51 -20.19 7.73
N GLY A 151 -10.36 -20.57 6.46
CA GLY A 151 -10.63 -19.69 5.32
C GLY A 151 -12.02 -19.05 5.36
N GLY A 152 -13.05 -19.83 5.71
CA GLY A 152 -14.42 -19.31 5.86
C GLY A 152 -14.58 -18.31 7.01
N GLN A 153 -13.86 -18.46 8.11
CA GLN A 153 -13.85 -17.46 9.19
C GLN A 153 -13.16 -16.16 8.74
N LYS A 154 -12.01 -16.26 8.07
CA LYS A 154 -11.29 -15.11 7.51
C LYS A 154 -12.15 -14.33 6.51
N GLN A 155 -12.93 -15.05 5.70
CA GLN A 155 -13.80 -14.43 4.70
C GLN A 155 -14.99 -13.71 5.34
N ARG A 156 -15.61 -14.29 6.37
CA ARG A 156 -16.66 -13.59 7.14
C ARG A 156 -16.15 -12.29 7.77
N ILE A 157 -14.98 -12.34 8.40
CA ILE A 157 -14.35 -11.16 9.00
C ILE A 157 -14.06 -10.09 7.94
N THR A 158 -13.54 -10.50 6.78
CA THR A 158 -13.23 -9.58 5.67
C THR A 158 -14.48 -8.98 5.04
N ASN A 159 -15.56 -9.74 4.93
CA ASN A 159 -16.87 -9.21 4.49
C ASN A 159 -17.38 -8.16 5.48
N CYS A 160 -17.32 -8.42 6.79
CA CYS A 160 -17.68 -7.42 7.80
C CYS A 160 -16.83 -6.16 7.64
N LYS A 161 -15.51 -6.30 7.50
CA LYS A 161 -14.59 -5.18 7.27
C LYS A 161 -14.99 -4.34 6.05
N SER A 162 -15.37 -4.99 4.95
CA SER A 162 -15.83 -4.35 3.72
C SER A 162 -17.13 -3.55 3.94
N THR A 163 -18.12 -4.13 4.62
CA THR A 163 -19.38 -3.45 4.93
C THR A 163 -19.19 -2.25 5.87
N TYR A 164 -18.35 -2.38 6.90
CA TYR A 164 -18.09 -1.30 7.86
C TYR A 164 -17.27 -0.15 7.28
N SER A 165 -16.40 -0.42 6.30
CA SER A 165 -15.65 0.62 5.57
C SER A 165 -16.57 1.56 4.76
N LYS A 166 -17.79 1.13 4.45
CA LYS A 166 -18.78 1.88 3.65
C LYS A 166 -19.98 2.39 4.43
N SER A 167 -20.08 2.07 5.73
CA SER A 167 -21.16 2.52 6.61
C SER A 167 -20.77 3.82 7.30
#